data_AF-A0A2S4KXC1-F1
#
_entry.id   AF-A0A2S4KXC1-F1
#
_cell.length_a   1.000
_cell.length_b   1.000
_cell.length_c   1.000
_cell.angle_alpha   90.00
_cell.angle_beta   90.00
_cell.angle_gamma   90.00
#
_symmetry.space_group_name_H-M   'P 1'
#
loop_
_entity.id
_entity.type
_entity.pdbx_description
1 polymer ?
#
loop_
_entity_poly.entity_id
_entity_poly.type
_entity_poly.pdbx_seq_one_letter_code
_entity_poly.pdbx_strand_id
1 'polypeptide(L)'
;MSLSRSPSPVPSGGWSSPGLNINNSGRNSPAVVTGGPVHWESTAKMRHLGPNGYPSFSTHHQGFFTRHMRRISSSLPRFNNSNSDSRYAEKEKLGRGQWPGQNIPSVGRIRSIFGRMGRKLKLRLLFALIALLCVYIFYHSPLVYHWRRASWGGGGEKFVIILAANVGGGVMEWKGAREWAIERDSVRNKRQYVARWGYDLEVVDMSTKKKYAHEWRESWEKVDFMRSALRKYPKAEWFWWLDLNTFVMEPSYSLQDHLFDHLDKHVYRDINIYNPLNFTHPFSDPFLDDDARSPVGDGDVGSVNLLLSQDCSGFNLGSFLMRRSAWTERLLDVWWDPVAYEQKHMEWEHKEQDALEQLYESQPWVRQHTGFLPQRMINSFPPAACGDGKGGNHTRYHYSERDRDFVVNMAGCEWGRDCWGEMYHYRQFSYWLNRNPWERFKEDLIAVIWFKLTGKWVKL
;
A
#
# COMPACT_ATOMS: atom_id res chain seq x y z
N MET A 1 -18.15 -50.20 42.66
CA MET A 1 -19.42 -50.71 43.21
C MET A 1 -20.54 -50.25 42.30
N SER A 2 -21.35 -51.22 41.89
CA SER A 2 -22.44 -51.20 40.90
C SER A 2 -23.78 -50.69 41.44
N LEU A 3 -24.71 -50.49 40.50
CA LEU A 3 -26.19 -50.71 40.52
C LEU A 3 -26.92 -49.45 40.00
N SER A 4 -27.54 -49.35 38.82
CA SER A 4 -28.51 -50.18 38.06
C SER A 4 -29.82 -50.48 38.80
N ARG A 5 -30.94 -49.88 38.36
CA ARG A 5 -32.29 -50.49 38.35
C ARG A 5 -33.21 -49.87 37.29
N SER A 6 -33.67 -50.71 36.36
CA SER A 6 -34.97 -50.67 35.69
C SER A 6 -36.04 -51.37 36.58
N PRO A 7 -37.36 -51.30 36.27
CA PRO A 7 -37.98 -52.31 35.41
C PRO A 7 -39.17 -51.82 34.52
N SER A 8 -39.51 -52.68 33.55
CA SER A 8 -40.58 -52.65 32.51
C SER A 8 -41.95 -53.17 33.08
N PRO A 9 -42.98 -53.68 32.34
CA PRO A 9 -43.66 -53.37 31.03
C PRO A 9 -45.25 -53.56 30.98
N VAL A 10 -45.93 -53.10 29.89
CA VAL A 10 -47.29 -53.45 29.26
C VAL A 10 -48.61 -53.48 30.13
N PRO A 11 -49.90 -53.63 29.66
CA PRO A 11 -50.53 -53.69 28.30
C PRO A 11 -51.94 -53.00 28.08
N SER A 12 -52.42 -53.04 26.82
CA SER A 12 -53.84 -53.09 26.35
C SER A 12 -54.54 -51.82 25.81
N GLY A 13 -55.26 -51.98 24.69
CA GLY A 13 -56.38 -51.13 24.28
C GLY A 13 -56.42 -50.70 22.80
N GLY A 14 -56.71 -51.60 21.87
CA GLY A 14 -56.96 -51.28 20.45
C GLY A 14 -58.43 -51.04 20.12
N TRP A 15 -58.72 -50.45 18.95
CA TRP A 15 -59.99 -50.57 18.20
C TRP A 15 -59.75 -50.57 16.67
N SER A 16 -60.19 -51.69 16.06
CA SER A 16 -60.87 -51.95 14.78
C SER A 16 -60.66 -51.10 13.50
N SER A 17 -60.20 -51.79 12.45
CA SER A 17 -60.23 -51.53 10.99
C SER A 17 -61.66 -51.65 10.36
N PRO A 18 -61.95 -51.53 9.01
CA PRO A 18 -61.04 -51.63 7.85
C PRO A 18 -61.35 -50.85 6.52
N GLY A 19 -60.35 -50.89 5.62
CA GLY A 19 -60.48 -50.84 4.15
C GLY A 19 -59.65 -49.72 3.51
N LEU A 20 -58.76 -49.91 2.53
CA LEU A 20 -58.43 -50.99 1.61
C LEU A 20 -57.03 -50.66 1.01
N ASN A 21 -56.16 -51.67 0.86
CA ASN A 21 -55.32 -52.01 -0.32
C ASN A 21 -54.66 -50.86 -1.15
N ILE A 22 -53.37 -50.85 -1.51
CA ILE A 22 -52.49 -51.93 -1.97
C ILE A 22 -51.02 -51.45 -1.99
N ASN A 23 -50.14 -52.35 -1.54
CA ASN A 23 -48.77 -52.69 -1.95
C ASN A 23 -48.06 -51.93 -3.09
N ASN A 24 -46.73 -51.92 -3.20
CA ASN A 24 -45.59 -52.21 -2.31
C ASN A 24 -44.33 -52.06 -3.20
N SER A 25 -43.19 -51.67 -2.59
CA SER A 25 -41.80 -52.09 -2.90
C SER A 25 -41.21 -51.93 -4.31
N GLY A 26 -39.91 -51.75 -4.51
CA GLY A 26 -38.80 -51.75 -3.57
C GLY A 26 -37.49 -52.09 -4.29
N ARG A 27 -36.52 -51.19 -4.08
CA ARG A 27 -35.06 -51.34 -3.92
C ARG A 27 -34.22 -52.38 -4.68
N ASN A 28 -33.07 -51.83 -5.07
CA ASN A 28 -31.85 -52.34 -5.67
C ASN A 28 -31.09 -53.44 -4.88
N SER A 29 -30.47 -54.36 -5.65
CA SER A 29 -29.02 -54.71 -5.68
C SER A 29 -28.82 -56.23 -5.82
N PRO A 30 -28.03 -56.74 -6.79
CA PRO A 30 -27.66 -58.15 -6.83
C PRO A 30 -26.21 -58.41 -6.41
N ALA A 31 -26.03 -59.53 -5.71
CA ALA A 31 -24.77 -60.17 -5.38
C ALA A 31 -24.34 -61.16 -6.47
N VAL A 32 -23.03 -61.40 -6.54
CA VAL A 32 -22.33 -62.39 -7.37
C VAL A 32 -22.34 -63.75 -6.68
N VAL A 33 -22.49 -64.86 -7.42
CA VAL A 33 -21.68 -66.11 -7.34
C VAL A 33 -22.08 -67.10 -8.45
N THR A 34 -21.04 -67.73 -8.97
CA THR A 34 -20.79 -68.65 -10.09
C THR A 34 -21.19 -70.13 -9.90
N GLY A 35 -21.38 -70.86 -11.01
CA GLY A 35 -21.22 -72.33 -11.11
C GLY A 35 -21.94 -73.00 -12.31
N GLY A 36 -21.18 -73.54 -13.28
CA GLY A 36 -21.60 -74.02 -14.64
C GLY A 36 -22.28 -75.42 -14.75
N PRO A 37 -22.09 -76.25 -15.83
CA PRO A 37 -21.22 -76.10 -17.03
C PRO A 37 -21.79 -76.61 -18.42
N VAL A 38 -21.01 -76.43 -19.51
CA VAL A 38 -20.96 -77.16 -20.85
C VAL A 38 -22.13 -76.92 -21.88
N HIS A 39 -22.01 -76.18 -23.02
CA HIS A 39 -21.29 -76.33 -24.33
C HIS A 39 -22.26 -76.59 -25.53
N TRP A 40 -22.26 -75.73 -26.58
CA TRP A 40 -21.98 -76.09 -27.99
C TRP A 40 -21.88 -74.84 -28.89
N GLU A 41 -21.03 -74.94 -29.91
CA GLU A 41 -20.59 -73.91 -30.83
C GLU A 41 -21.60 -73.55 -31.94
N SER A 42 -21.29 -72.43 -32.60
CA SER A 42 -21.24 -72.25 -34.07
C SER A 42 -22.26 -71.28 -34.72
N THR A 43 -21.66 -70.19 -35.22
CA THR A 43 -21.82 -69.61 -36.57
C THR A 43 -23.17 -69.10 -37.09
N ALA A 44 -23.01 -67.98 -37.82
CA ALA A 44 -23.68 -67.66 -39.07
C ALA A 44 -24.98 -66.85 -39.03
N LYS A 45 -24.85 -65.70 -39.71
CA LYS A 45 -25.81 -65.10 -40.64
C LYS A 45 -27.11 -64.54 -40.07
N MET A 46 -27.19 -63.22 -40.32
CA MET A 46 -28.33 -62.50 -40.89
C MET A 46 -29.54 -62.31 -39.97
N ARG A 47 -30.09 -61.10 -40.10
CA ARG A 47 -31.51 -60.72 -40.19
C ARG A 47 -31.52 -59.20 -39.97
N HIS A 48 -32.10 -58.33 -40.79
CA HIS A 48 -32.71 -58.40 -42.10
C HIS A 48 -32.71 -56.94 -42.58
N LEU A 49 -32.36 -56.70 -43.84
CA LEU A 49 -32.71 -55.47 -44.54
C LEU A 49 -34.24 -55.41 -44.64
N GLY A 50 -34.83 -54.35 -44.11
CA GLY A 50 -36.20 -53.93 -44.39
C GLY A 50 -36.18 -52.65 -45.24
N PRO A 51 -37.01 -52.54 -46.29
CA PRO A 51 -37.12 -51.32 -47.08
C PRO A 51 -37.99 -50.32 -46.31
N ASN A 52 -37.56 -49.06 -46.22
CA ASN A 52 -38.21 -47.91 -45.55
C ASN A 52 -37.96 -47.73 -44.04
N GLY A 53 -36.72 -47.41 -43.68
CA GLY A 53 -36.41 -46.71 -42.43
C GLY A 53 -35.22 -45.78 -42.61
N TYR A 54 -35.42 -44.47 -42.45
CA TYR A 54 -34.35 -43.46 -42.51
C TYR A 54 -33.18 -43.84 -41.58
N PRO A 55 -31.91 -43.61 -41.98
CA PRO A 55 -30.81 -43.84 -41.07
C PRO A 55 -30.91 -42.83 -39.92
N SER A 56 -31.00 -43.32 -38.69
CA SER A 56 -30.83 -42.47 -37.51
C SER A 56 -29.41 -41.93 -37.53
N PHE A 57 -29.28 -40.60 -37.65
CA PHE A 57 -28.02 -39.88 -37.65
C PHE A 57 -27.23 -40.16 -36.36
N SER A 58 -26.23 -41.05 -36.41
CA SER A 58 -25.28 -41.22 -35.32
C SER A 58 -24.32 -40.03 -35.33
N THR A 59 -24.48 -39.09 -34.41
CA THR A 59 -23.43 -38.09 -34.20
C THR A 59 -22.23 -38.76 -33.56
N HIS A 60 -21.16 -38.89 -34.34
CA HIS A 60 -19.83 -39.19 -33.85
C HIS A 60 -19.50 -38.24 -32.68
N HIS A 61 -18.92 -38.77 -31.60
CA HIS A 61 -18.46 -38.00 -30.44
C HIS A 61 -17.58 -36.81 -30.87
N GLN A 62 -18.18 -35.62 -30.96
CA GLN A 62 -17.45 -34.36 -31.14
C GLN A 62 -17.38 -33.61 -29.81
N GLY A 63 -16.14 -33.37 -29.37
CA GLY A 63 -15.77 -32.86 -28.06
C GLY A 63 -16.29 -31.44 -27.75
N PHE A 64 -16.12 -31.06 -26.49
CA PHE A 64 -16.62 -29.83 -25.87
C PHE A 64 -16.35 -28.56 -26.69
N PHE A 65 -15.16 -28.43 -27.28
CA PHE A 65 -14.74 -27.25 -28.05
C PHE A 65 -15.51 -27.05 -29.36
N THR A 66 -15.82 -28.12 -30.10
CA THR A 66 -16.57 -28.05 -31.35
C THR A 66 -18.03 -27.59 -31.17
N ARG A 67 -18.64 -27.94 -30.03
CA ARG A 67 -20.01 -27.47 -29.69
C ARG A 67 -20.04 -25.98 -29.36
N HIS A 68 -18.99 -25.47 -28.74
CA HIS A 68 -18.91 -24.06 -28.35
C HIS A 68 -18.56 -23.15 -29.55
N MET A 69 -17.67 -23.59 -30.44
CA MET A 69 -17.36 -22.84 -31.68
C MET A 69 -18.56 -22.70 -32.61
N ARG A 70 -19.41 -23.73 -32.76
CA ARG A 70 -20.64 -23.61 -33.55
C ARG A 70 -21.59 -22.55 -32.96
N ARG A 71 -21.72 -22.47 -31.62
CA ARG A 71 -22.53 -21.43 -30.95
C ARG A 71 -22.00 -20.02 -31.19
N ILE A 72 -20.68 -19.81 -31.12
CA ILE A 72 -20.08 -18.50 -31.38
C ILE A 72 -20.24 -18.13 -32.87
N SER A 73 -19.98 -19.06 -33.79
CA SER A 73 -20.14 -18.83 -35.23
C SER A 73 -21.58 -18.59 -35.68
N SER A 74 -22.58 -19.12 -34.96
CA SER A 74 -24.01 -18.87 -35.21
C SER A 74 -24.51 -17.54 -34.65
N SER A 75 -23.69 -16.87 -33.83
CA SER A 75 -24.03 -15.59 -33.19
C SER A 75 -23.37 -14.37 -33.85
N LEU A 76 -22.52 -14.59 -34.86
CA LEU A 76 -21.92 -13.51 -35.65
C LEU A 76 -22.81 -13.19 -36.86
N PRO A 77 -23.08 -11.91 -37.14
CA PRO A 77 -23.82 -11.51 -38.34
C PRO A 77 -23.01 -11.90 -39.58
N ARG A 78 -23.58 -12.76 -40.43
CA ARG A 78 -23.02 -13.04 -41.76
C ARG A 78 -23.29 -11.82 -42.64
N PHE A 79 -22.23 -11.09 -43.01
CA PHE A 79 -22.29 -10.12 -44.10
C PHE A 79 -22.24 -10.90 -45.41
N ASN A 80 -23.39 -11.09 -46.04
CA ASN A 80 -23.47 -11.70 -47.35
C ASN A 80 -23.11 -10.64 -48.40
N ASN A 81 -21.95 -10.78 -49.03
CA ASN A 81 -21.57 -9.99 -50.20
C ASN A 81 -21.73 -10.90 -51.43
N SER A 82 -22.94 -10.92 -52.01
CA SER A 82 -23.20 -11.59 -53.28
C SER A 82 -23.87 -10.61 -54.23
N ASN A 83 -23.03 -9.88 -54.95
CA ASN A 83 -23.38 -9.13 -56.15
C ASN A 83 -23.38 -10.14 -57.32
N SER A 84 -24.55 -10.63 -57.74
CA SER A 84 -24.72 -11.25 -59.07
C SER A 84 -26.20 -11.41 -59.41
N ASP A 85 -26.60 -10.64 -60.43
CA ASP A 85 -27.69 -10.83 -61.39
C ASP A 85 -29.06 -11.39 -60.93
N SER A 86 -30.08 -10.54 -61.06
CA SER A 86 -31.49 -10.92 -61.03
C SER A 86 -32.17 -10.65 -62.38
N ARG A 87 -32.23 -11.66 -63.25
CA ARG A 87 -33.29 -11.81 -64.25
C ARG A 87 -33.91 -13.20 -64.08
N TYR A 88 -34.87 -13.31 -63.19
CA TYR A 88 -36.04 -14.20 -63.35
C TYR A 88 -37.04 -13.82 -62.25
N ALA A 89 -38.11 -13.15 -62.67
CA ALA A 89 -39.20 -12.75 -61.80
C ALA A 89 -40.23 -13.88 -61.78
N GLU A 90 -40.27 -14.64 -60.69
CA GLU A 90 -41.39 -15.53 -60.40
C GLU A 90 -42.26 -14.88 -59.32
N LYS A 91 -43.50 -14.58 -59.71
CA LYS A 91 -44.57 -14.09 -58.85
C LYS A 91 -44.90 -15.16 -57.82
N GLU A 92 -44.74 -14.86 -56.53
CA GLU A 92 -45.77 -15.05 -55.51
C GLU A 92 -45.29 -14.68 -54.10
N LYS A 93 -46.21 -14.15 -53.29
CA LYS A 93 -46.10 -13.75 -51.87
C LYS A 93 -45.50 -12.36 -51.60
N LEU A 94 -46.27 -11.36 -51.99
CA LEU A 94 -46.38 -10.10 -51.25
C LEU A 94 -46.78 -10.41 -49.79
N GLY A 95 -45.84 -10.33 -48.85
CA GLY A 95 -46.17 -10.60 -47.45
C GLY A 95 -45.03 -10.79 -46.45
N ARG A 96 -43.79 -10.40 -46.77
CA ARG A 96 -42.76 -10.20 -45.74
C ARG A 96 -41.93 -8.98 -46.08
N GLY A 97 -42.13 -7.93 -45.28
CA GLY A 97 -41.37 -6.70 -45.34
C GLY A 97 -39.87 -7.00 -45.39
N GLN A 98 -39.26 -6.54 -46.47
CA GLN A 98 -37.84 -6.27 -46.58
C GLN A 98 -37.47 -5.35 -45.42
N TRP A 99 -36.75 -5.86 -44.41
CA TRP A 99 -36.28 -5.05 -43.31
C TRP A 99 -35.28 -4.03 -43.88
N PRO A 100 -35.57 -2.72 -43.83
CA PRO A 100 -34.59 -1.74 -44.27
C PRO A 100 -33.42 -1.81 -43.29
N GLY A 101 -32.19 -1.71 -43.82
CA GLY A 101 -30.97 -1.60 -43.02
C GLY A 101 -31.04 -0.37 -42.14
N GLN A 102 -31.68 -0.49 -40.98
CA GLN A 102 -31.79 0.60 -40.02
C GLN A 102 -30.45 0.70 -39.29
N ASN A 103 -29.83 1.86 -39.41
CA ASN A 103 -28.93 2.40 -38.41
C ASN A 103 -29.69 2.48 -37.07
N ILE A 104 -29.76 1.35 -36.35
CA ILE A 104 -30.35 1.32 -35.02
C ILE A 104 -29.46 2.21 -34.14
N PRO A 105 -30.00 3.28 -33.54
CA PRO A 105 -29.23 4.14 -32.64
C PRO A 105 -28.62 3.28 -31.53
N SER A 106 -27.41 3.62 -31.09
CA SER A 106 -26.63 2.86 -30.09
C SER A 106 -27.46 2.44 -28.88
N VAL A 107 -28.37 3.31 -28.43
CA VAL A 107 -29.33 3.07 -27.35
C VAL A 107 -30.28 1.91 -27.64
N GLY A 108 -30.83 1.82 -28.86
CA GLY A 108 -31.71 0.73 -29.28
C GLY A 108 -30.97 -0.62 -29.37
N ARG A 109 -29.70 -0.59 -29.75
CA ARG A 109 -28.83 -1.78 -29.80
C ARG A 109 -28.56 -2.30 -28.39
N ILE A 110 -28.22 -1.42 -27.44
CA ILE A 110 -28.03 -1.76 -26.01
C ILE A 110 -29.32 -2.30 -25.39
N ARG A 111 -30.47 -1.69 -25.69
CA ARG A 111 -31.79 -2.13 -25.21
C ARG A 111 -32.16 -3.52 -25.71
N SER A 112 -31.81 -3.86 -26.95
CA SER A 112 -32.02 -5.20 -27.52
C SER A 112 -31.11 -6.27 -26.88
N ILE A 113 -29.86 -5.91 -26.54
CA ILE A 113 -28.90 -6.78 -25.86
C ILE A 113 -29.36 -7.04 -24.42
N PHE A 114 -29.76 -5.98 -23.70
CA PHE A 114 -30.35 -6.10 -22.37
C PHE A 114 -31.68 -6.88 -22.39
N GLY A 115 -32.49 -6.76 -23.45
CA GLY A 115 -33.71 -7.54 -23.64
C GLY A 115 -33.44 -9.05 -23.75
N ARG A 116 -32.37 -9.44 -24.47
CA ARG A 116 -31.98 -10.85 -24.70
C ARG A 116 -31.22 -11.49 -23.53
N MET A 117 -30.72 -10.70 -22.59
CA MET A 117 -30.02 -11.22 -21.41
C MET A 117 -30.98 -11.91 -20.44
N GLY A 118 -30.64 -13.14 -20.04
CA GLY A 118 -31.38 -13.89 -19.02
C GLY A 118 -31.35 -13.21 -17.63
N ARG A 119 -32.41 -13.40 -16.83
CA ARG A 119 -32.59 -12.78 -15.49
C ARG A 119 -31.40 -13.00 -14.55
N LYS A 120 -30.77 -14.20 -14.59
CA LYS A 120 -29.59 -14.52 -13.77
C LYS A 120 -28.35 -13.71 -14.14
N LEU A 121 -28.12 -13.47 -15.44
CA LEU A 121 -26.99 -12.65 -15.90
C LEU A 121 -27.22 -11.16 -15.60
N LYS A 122 -28.46 -10.68 -15.72
CA LYS A 122 -28.84 -9.31 -15.29
C LYS A 122 -28.55 -9.08 -13.81
N LEU A 123 -28.95 -10.02 -12.95
CA LEU A 123 -28.65 -9.96 -11.52
C LEU A 123 -27.14 -9.98 -11.25
N ARG A 124 -26.36 -10.84 -11.92
CA ARG A 124 -24.90 -10.86 -11.78
C ARG A 124 -24.23 -9.55 -12.20
N LEU A 125 -24.64 -8.96 -13.33
CA LEU A 125 -24.12 -7.65 -13.75
C LEU A 125 -24.55 -6.52 -12.81
N LEU A 126 -25.77 -6.57 -12.26
CA LEU A 126 -26.23 -5.62 -11.26
C LEU A 126 -25.36 -5.70 -10.00
N PHE A 127 -25.11 -6.90 -9.47
CA PHE A 127 -24.22 -7.09 -8.31
C PHE A 127 -22.79 -6.62 -8.60
N ALA A 128 -22.26 -6.92 -9.79
CA ALA A 128 -20.94 -6.42 -10.19
C ALA A 128 -20.90 -4.90 -10.26
N LEU A 129 -21.95 -4.26 -10.79
CA LEU A 129 -22.06 -2.81 -10.87
C LEU A 129 -22.20 -2.17 -9.48
N ILE A 130 -23.00 -2.77 -8.59
CA ILE A 130 -23.11 -2.32 -7.20
C ILE A 130 -21.76 -2.45 -6.49
N ALA A 131 -21.06 -3.57 -6.65
CA ALA A 131 -19.73 -3.77 -6.07
C ALA A 131 -18.72 -2.73 -6.59
N LEU A 132 -18.69 -2.48 -7.90
CA LEU A 132 -17.85 -1.43 -8.50
C LEU A 132 -18.20 -0.04 -7.97
N LEU A 133 -19.48 0.26 -7.79
CA LEU A 133 -19.96 1.52 -7.25
C LEU A 133 -19.60 1.67 -5.76
N CYS A 134 -19.72 0.60 -4.96
CA CYS A 134 -19.26 0.58 -3.57
C CYS A 134 -17.75 0.81 -3.47
N VAL A 135 -16.95 0.17 -4.32
CA VAL A 135 -15.51 0.38 -4.40
C VAL A 135 -15.19 1.83 -4.80
N TYR A 136 -15.87 2.36 -5.81
CA TYR A 136 -15.71 3.75 -6.23
C TYR A 136 -16.06 4.73 -5.11
N ILE A 137 -17.20 4.56 -4.44
CA ILE A 137 -17.59 5.39 -3.30
C ILE A 137 -16.57 5.26 -2.17
N PHE A 138 -16.10 4.05 -1.86
CA PHE A 138 -15.10 3.85 -0.82
C PHE A 138 -13.86 4.70 -1.11
N TYR A 139 -13.24 4.56 -2.28
CA TYR A 139 -12.03 5.29 -2.67
C TYR A 139 -12.20 6.80 -2.87
N HIS A 140 -13.40 7.27 -3.20
CA HIS A 140 -13.69 8.69 -3.38
C HIS A 140 -14.34 9.38 -2.16
N SER A 141 -14.48 8.67 -1.03
CA SER A 141 -15.09 9.20 0.20
C SER A 141 -14.10 9.20 1.37
N PRO A 142 -14.44 9.86 2.51
CA PRO A 142 -13.62 9.83 3.72
C PRO A 142 -13.51 8.44 4.36
N LEU A 143 -14.25 7.43 3.86
CA LEU A 143 -14.25 6.08 4.41
C LEU A 143 -12.86 5.45 4.35
N VAL A 144 -12.09 5.69 3.28
CA VAL A 144 -10.70 5.19 3.17
C VAL A 144 -9.83 5.78 4.27
N TYR A 145 -9.98 7.08 4.57
CA TYR A 145 -9.20 7.72 5.62
C TYR A 145 -9.47 7.06 6.98
N HIS A 146 -10.74 6.86 7.34
CA HIS A 146 -11.09 6.22 8.61
C HIS A 146 -10.67 4.75 8.66
N TRP A 147 -10.75 4.01 7.54
CA TRP A 147 -10.28 2.63 7.46
C TRP A 147 -8.75 2.53 7.62
N ARG A 148 -7.99 3.41 6.96
CA ARG A 148 -6.52 3.47 7.09
C ARG A 148 -6.09 3.91 8.48
N ARG A 149 -6.84 4.82 9.11
CA ARG A 149 -6.58 5.28 10.48
C ARG A 149 -6.84 4.18 11.52
N ALA A 150 -7.90 3.40 11.35
CA ALA A 150 -8.31 2.40 12.33
C ALA A 150 -7.24 1.32 12.58
N SER A 151 -7.10 0.90 13.84
CA SER A 151 -6.10 -0.09 14.28
C SER A 151 -6.21 -1.46 13.62
N TRP A 152 -7.42 -1.87 13.20
CA TRP A 152 -7.69 -3.15 12.53
C TRP A 152 -7.56 -3.09 11.00
N GLY A 153 -7.47 -1.88 10.43
CA GLY A 153 -7.30 -1.64 9.02
C GLY A 153 -5.85 -1.31 8.71
N GLY A 154 -5.55 -0.02 8.51
CA GLY A 154 -4.21 0.45 8.17
C GLY A 154 -3.32 0.85 9.36
N GLY A 155 -3.86 0.94 10.58
CA GLY A 155 -3.08 1.26 11.77
C GLY A 155 -2.47 2.66 11.80
N GLY A 156 -2.97 3.60 10.99
CA GLY A 156 -2.43 4.96 10.91
C GLY A 156 -2.46 5.73 12.24
N GLU A 157 -3.42 5.46 13.12
CA GLU A 157 -3.51 6.11 14.45
C GLU A 157 -2.30 5.80 15.36
N LYS A 158 -1.47 4.78 15.02
CA LYS A 158 -0.24 4.45 15.76
C LYS A 158 0.93 5.39 15.45
N PHE A 159 0.84 6.19 14.39
CA PHE A 159 1.94 7.03 13.91
C PHE A 159 1.57 8.51 13.97
N VAL A 160 2.46 9.30 14.57
CA VAL A 160 2.35 10.76 14.64
C VAL A 160 3.56 11.36 13.96
N ILE A 161 3.32 12.26 13.00
CA ILE A 161 4.37 13.08 12.41
C ILE A 161 4.40 14.40 13.16
N ILE A 162 5.56 14.77 13.68
CA ILE A 162 5.80 16.05 14.34
C ILE A 162 6.57 16.92 13.34
N LEU A 163 5.99 18.06 13.00
CA LEU A 163 6.58 19.05 12.13
C LEU A 163 6.87 20.31 12.95
N ALA A 164 8.16 20.66 13.06
CA ALA A 164 8.57 21.97 13.54
C ALA A 164 8.32 23.01 12.44
N ALA A 165 7.27 23.81 12.61
CA ALA A 165 7.03 25.02 11.83
C ALA A 165 7.36 26.23 12.69
N ASN A 166 7.88 27.30 12.08
CA ASN A 166 8.14 28.52 12.83
C ASN A 166 7.21 29.61 12.29
N VAL A 167 6.11 29.85 12.99
CA VAL A 167 5.06 30.78 12.52
C VAL A 167 5.54 32.24 12.62
N GLY A 168 6.55 32.54 13.43
CA GLY A 168 7.00 33.91 13.74
C GLY A 168 8.34 34.35 13.13
N GLY A 169 9.21 33.42 12.73
CA GLY A 169 10.62 33.72 12.43
C GLY A 169 11.56 33.36 13.59
N GLY A 170 12.87 33.31 13.31
CA GLY A 170 13.89 32.92 14.29
C GLY A 170 14.13 34.02 15.33
N VAL A 171 14.92 33.72 16.36
CA VAL A 171 15.30 34.70 17.39
C VAL A 171 16.12 35.86 16.79
N MET A 172 16.93 35.57 15.77
CA MET A 172 17.87 36.54 15.17
C MET A 172 17.34 37.26 13.94
N GLU A 173 16.46 36.62 13.16
CA GLU A 173 16.00 37.15 11.89
C GLU A 173 14.49 37.02 11.70
N TRP A 174 13.90 38.10 11.19
CA TRP A 174 12.52 38.06 10.71
C TRP A 174 12.39 37.08 9.57
N LYS A 175 11.31 36.29 9.60
CA LYS A 175 11.04 35.29 8.57
C LYS A 175 10.88 35.94 7.20
N GLY A 176 11.82 35.65 6.31
CA GLY A 176 11.79 36.12 4.93
C GLY A 176 10.76 35.39 4.07
N ALA A 177 10.52 35.92 2.87
CA ALA A 177 9.52 35.36 1.95
C ALA A 177 9.85 33.93 1.49
N ARG A 178 11.14 33.57 1.47
CA ARG A 178 11.61 32.22 1.09
C ARG A 178 11.25 31.20 2.17
N GLU A 179 11.48 31.54 3.43
CA GLU A 179 11.19 30.72 4.60
C GLU A 179 9.67 30.50 4.74
N TRP A 180 8.86 31.55 4.51
CA TRP A 180 7.41 31.43 4.42
C TRP A 180 6.95 30.45 3.34
N ALA A 181 7.60 30.48 2.17
CA ALA A 181 7.25 29.58 1.08
C ALA A 181 7.67 28.13 1.37
N ILE A 182 8.85 27.91 1.96
CA ILE A 182 9.32 26.59 2.40
C ILE A 182 8.34 26.01 3.42
N GLU A 183 7.96 26.77 4.45
CA GLU A 183 7.01 26.32 5.46
C GLU A 183 5.68 25.90 4.82
N ARG A 184 5.12 26.77 3.99
CA ARG A 184 3.83 26.50 3.35
C ARG A 184 3.88 25.22 2.52
N ASP A 185 4.94 25.03 1.75
CA ASP A 185 5.08 23.85 0.89
C ASP A 185 5.33 22.57 1.70
N SER A 186 6.17 22.65 2.74
CA SER A 186 6.47 21.53 3.65
C SER A 186 5.24 21.09 4.46
N VAL A 187 4.52 22.04 5.08
CA VAL A 187 3.27 21.78 5.81
C VAL A 187 2.23 21.19 4.87
N ARG A 188 2.06 21.73 3.66
CA ARG A 188 1.09 21.21 2.69
C ARG A 188 1.42 19.78 2.27
N ASN A 189 2.70 19.50 2.00
CA ASN A 189 3.17 18.16 1.62
C ASN A 189 2.89 17.13 2.73
N LYS A 190 3.31 17.42 3.97
CA LYS A 190 3.09 16.52 5.11
C LYS A 190 1.61 16.34 5.44
N ARG A 191 0.81 17.42 5.38
CA ARG A 191 -0.64 17.35 5.57
C ARG A 191 -1.32 16.45 4.53
N GLN A 192 -0.90 16.52 3.26
CA GLN A 192 -1.42 15.65 2.21
C GLN A 192 -1.05 14.17 2.44
N TYR A 193 0.19 13.90 2.85
CA TYR A 193 0.64 12.55 3.15
C TYR A 193 -0.12 11.94 4.34
N VAL A 194 -0.24 12.70 5.42
CA VAL A 194 -0.97 12.30 6.63
C VAL A 194 -2.46 12.07 6.36
N ALA A 195 -3.11 12.98 5.62
CA ALA A 195 -4.51 12.83 5.24
C ALA A 195 -4.74 11.63 4.30
N ARG A 196 -3.74 11.19 3.54
CA ARG A 196 -3.85 10.01 2.69
C ARG A 196 -3.81 8.72 3.50
N TRP A 197 -2.98 8.65 4.53
CA TRP A 197 -2.70 7.41 5.27
C TRP A 197 -3.33 7.32 6.66
N GLY A 198 -3.99 8.38 7.12
CA GLY A 198 -4.71 8.34 8.39
C GLY A 198 -3.84 8.60 9.62
N TYR A 199 -2.61 9.08 9.44
CA TYR A 199 -1.73 9.48 10.55
C TYR A 199 -2.25 10.73 11.27
N ASP A 200 -1.56 11.12 12.34
CA ASP A 200 -1.70 12.43 12.96
C ASP A 200 -0.53 13.35 12.61
N LEU A 201 -0.80 14.64 12.41
CA LEU A 201 0.20 15.67 12.14
C LEU A 201 0.16 16.70 13.26
N GLU A 202 1.22 16.75 14.05
CA GLU A 202 1.44 17.83 15.02
C GLU A 202 2.30 18.90 14.37
N VAL A 203 1.69 20.03 14.01
CA VAL A 203 2.44 21.22 13.60
C VAL A 203 2.73 22.02 14.85
N VAL A 204 3.99 22.02 15.22
CA VAL A 204 4.50 22.69 16.40
C VAL A 204 5.01 24.06 15.99
N ASP A 205 4.65 25.09 16.75
CA ASP A 205 5.25 26.41 16.60
C ASP A 205 6.53 26.52 17.43
N MET A 206 7.65 26.68 16.75
CA MET A 206 8.98 26.89 17.34
C MET A 206 9.22 28.38 17.68
N SER A 207 8.23 29.24 17.50
CA SER A 207 8.41 30.67 17.78
C SER A 207 8.44 30.96 19.28
N THR A 208 9.53 31.55 19.75
CA THR A 208 9.58 32.52 20.86
C THR A 208 8.96 32.10 22.20
N LYS A 209 9.29 30.93 22.75
CA LYS A 209 9.18 30.78 24.21
C LYS A 209 10.37 31.49 24.86
N LYS A 210 10.14 32.30 25.89
CA LYS A 210 11.21 33.00 26.64
C LYS A 210 12.32 32.06 27.16
N LYS A 211 11.99 30.77 27.36
CA LYS A 211 12.92 29.67 27.71
C LYS A 211 13.97 29.39 26.61
N TYR A 212 13.69 29.74 25.36
CA TYR A 212 14.48 29.46 24.16
C TYR A 212 14.94 30.72 23.44
N ALA A 213 14.83 31.88 24.08
CA ALA A 213 15.20 33.17 23.51
C ALA A 213 16.72 33.36 23.29
N HIS A 214 17.54 32.33 23.56
CA HIS A 214 18.96 32.33 23.24
C HIS A 214 19.20 31.43 22.02
N GLU A 215 19.96 31.92 21.04
CA GLU A 215 20.24 31.29 19.74
C GLU A 215 20.67 29.81 19.81
N TRP A 216 21.37 29.44 20.88
CA TRP A 216 21.86 28.09 21.07
C TRP A 216 20.79 27.11 21.58
N ARG A 217 19.58 27.58 21.92
CA ARG A 217 18.47 26.78 22.46
C ARG A 217 17.38 26.40 21.45
N GLU A 218 17.34 27.01 20.26
CA GLU A 218 16.24 26.84 19.29
C GLU A 218 16.07 25.38 18.82
N SER A 219 17.17 24.66 18.62
CA SER A 219 17.12 23.28 18.12
C SER A 219 16.74 22.27 19.21
N TRP A 220 16.99 22.59 20.48
CA TRP A 220 16.71 21.72 21.60
C TRP A 220 15.21 21.58 21.90
N GLU A 221 14.38 22.49 21.38
CA GLU A 221 12.92 22.45 21.54
C GLU A 221 12.31 21.11 21.06
N LYS A 222 13.00 20.42 20.14
CA LYS A 222 12.73 19.03 19.71
C LYS A 222 12.34 18.12 20.87
N VAL A 223 13.11 18.17 21.96
CA VAL A 223 12.94 17.29 23.13
C VAL A 223 11.64 17.58 23.87
N ASP A 224 11.35 18.87 24.11
CA ASP A 224 10.13 19.32 24.81
C ASP A 224 8.87 19.03 23.99
N PHE A 225 8.94 19.22 22.67
CA PHE A 225 7.81 18.98 21.78
C PHE A 225 7.58 17.50 21.54
N MET A 226 8.62 16.68 21.47
CA MET A 226 8.50 15.22 21.48
C MET A 226 7.77 14.76 22.74
N ARG A 227 8.17 15.26 23.91
CA ARG A 227 7.50 14.95 25.19
C ARG A 227 6.04 15.39 25.21
N SER A 228 5.75 16.56 24.67
CA SER A 228 4.38 17.09 24.58
C SER A 228 3.51 16.23 23.64
N ALA A 229 4.06 15.80 22.50
CA ALA A 229 3.38 14.91 21.56
C ALA A 229 3.11 13.53 22.17
N LEU A 230 4.08 12.97 22.91
CA LEU A 230 3.89 11.71 23.66
C LEU A 230 2.71 11.80 24.63
N ARG A 231 2.47 12.95 25.27
CA ARG A 231 1.31 13.13 26.16
C ARG A 231 0.01 13.36 25.40
N LYS A 232 0.06 14.13 24.30
CA LYS A 232 -1.11 14.51 23.49
C LYS A 232 -1.73 13.33 22.73
N TYR A 233 -0.91 12.40 22.26
CA TYR A 233 -1.34 11.27 21.42
C TYR A 233 -1.13 9.91 22.10
N PRO A 234 -1.88 9.56 23.15
CA PRO A 234 -1.62 8.37 23.97
C PRO A 234 -1.72 7.04 23.22
N LYS A 235 -2.45 7.00 22.10
CA LYS A 235 -2.61 5.81 21.25
C LYS A 235 -1.47 5.58 20.26
N ALA A 236 -0.64 6.62 20.02
CA ALA A 236 0.46 6.52 19.10
C ALA A 236 1.63 5.77 19.73
N GLU A 237 2.21 4.87 18.94
CA GLU A 237 3.38 4.07 19.29
C GLU A 237 4.67 4.71 18.78
N TRP A 238 4.64 5.28 17.58
CA TRP A 238 5.81 5.86 16.92
C TRP A 238 5.59 7.33 16.58
N PHE A 239 6.60 8.12 16.89
CA PHE A 239 6.64 9.56 16.66
C PHE A 239 7.78 9.86 15.70
N TRP A 240 7.44 10.37 14.53
CA TRP A 240 8.42 10.72 13.50
C TRP A 240 8.61 12.23 13.50
N TRP A 241 9.78 12.68 13.94
CA TRP A 241 10.19 14.06 13.82
C TRP A 241 10.64 14.36 12.39
N LEU A 242 10.13 15.45 11.83
CA LEU A 242 10.54 15.96 10.52
C LEU A 242 10.79 17.46 10.59
N ASP A 243 11.97 17.86 10.14
CA ASP A 243 12.31 19.27 10.00
C ASP A 243 11.52 19.94 8.87
N LEU A 244 11.42 21.27 8.96
CA LEU A 244 10.73 22.10 7.97
C LEU A 244 11.30 21.92 6.55
N ASN A 245 12.63 21.79 6.45
CA ASN A 245 13.37 21.66 5.19
C ASN A 245 13.37 20.24 4.63
N THR A 246 12.38 19.42 5.00
CA THR A 246 12.18 18.07 4.44
C THR A 246 10.96 18.03 3.52
N PHE A 247 11.00 17.17 2.50
CA PHE A 247 9.89 16.95 1.57
C PHE A 247 9.67 15.46 1.32
N VAL A 248 8.42 15.00 1.49
CA VAL A 248 8.00 13.62 1.20
C VAL A 248 7.84 13.49 -0.32
N MET A 249 8.74 12.73 -0.93
CA MET A 249 8.82 12.53 -2.38
C MET A 249 7.82 11.49 -2.86
N GLU A 250 7.59 10.45 -2.05
CA GLU A 250 6.77 9.30 -2.39
C GLU A 250 5.53 9.19 -1.52
N PRO A 251 4.41 9.83 -1.90
CA PRO A 251 3.16 9.77 -1.13
C PRO A 251 2.35 8.50 -1.41
N SER A 252 2.85 7.59 -2.23
CA SER A 252 2.07 6.49 -2.82
C SER A 252 1.96 5.24 -1.94
N TYR A 253 2.87 5.08 -0.97
CA TYR A 253 2.91 3.97 -0.01
C TYR A 253 2.99 4.49 1.44
N SER A 254 2.75 3.59 2.40
CA SER A 254 2.69 3.92 3.83
C SER A 254 4.06 3.82 4.52
N LEU A 255 4.19 4.33 5.75
CA LEU A 255 5.42 4.17 6.53
C LEU A 255 5.63 2.72 6.96
N GLN A 256 4.54 2.00 7.16
CA GLN A 256 4.51 0.59 7.53
C GLN A 256 5.11 -0.25 6.41
N ASP A 257 4.58 -0.11 5.20
CA ASP A 257 5.08 -0.83 4.03
C ASP A 257 6.55 -0.47 3.74
N HIS A 258 6.91 0.82 3.91
CA HIS A 258 8.25 1.32 3.62
C HIS A 258 9.31 0.86 4.62
N LEU A 259 8.98 0.86 5.92
CA LEU A 259 9.95 0.74 7.00
C LEU A 259 9.56 -0.31 8.04
N PHE A 260 8.37 -0.20 8.64
CA PHE A 260 8.06 -0.94 9.88
C PHE A 260 7.74 -2.42 9.67
N ASP A 261 7.19 -2.81 8.53
CA ASP A 261 6.86 -4.22 8.23
C ASP A 261 8.12 -5.09 8.07
N HIS A 262 9.26 -4.46 7.74
CA HIS A 262 10.54 -5.11 7.50
C HIS A 262 11.67 -4.43 8.29
N LEU A 263 11.37 -3.99 9.50
CA LEU A 263 12.30 -3.20 10.31
C LEU A 263 13.61 -3.96 10.58
N ASP A 264 13.53 -5.29 10.71
CA ASP A 264 14.65 -6.21 10.89
C ASP A 264 15.66 -6.21 9.74
N LYS A 265 15.21 -5.94 8.52
CA LYS A 265 16.07 -5.93 7.33
C LYS A 265 16.74 -4.58 7.11
N HIS A 266 16.10 -3.51 7.56
CA HIS A 266 16.51 -2.14 7.26
C HIS A 266 17.34 -1.51 8.38
N VAL A 267 17.05 -1.87 9.63
CA VAL A 267 17.77 -1.35 10.80
C VAL A 267 19.05 -2.12 11.00
N TYR A 268 20.15 -1.39 11.10
CA TYR A 268 21.41 -1.92 11.61
C TYR A 268 21.76 -1.24 12.93
N ARG A 269 22.35 -2.01 13.84
CA ARG A 269 22.67 -1.53 15.21
C ARG A 269 24.16 -1.31 15.40
N ASP A 270 24.97 -2.07 14.67
CA ASP A 270 26.42 -1.92 14.72
C ASP A 270 26.85 -0.65 13.96
N ILE A 271 27.31 0.34 14.73
CA ILE A 271 27.79 1.60 14.17
C ILE A 271 29.04 1.41 13.29
N ASN A 272 29.79 0.31 13.42
CA ASN A 272 30.97 0.06 12.60
C ASN A 272 30.65 -0.12 11.10
N ILE A 273 29.39 -0.36 10.73
CA ILE A 273 28.93 -0.39 9.34
C ILE A 273 29.06 1.00 8.68
N TYR A 274 28.81 2.06 9.46
CA TYR A 274 29.02 3.43 9.04
C TYR A 274 29.31 4.31 10.25
N ASN A 275 30.54 4.80 10.33
CA ASN A 275 31.01 5.55 11.48
C ASN A 275 31.81 6.78 11.02
N PRO A 276 31.14 7.83 10.50
CA PRO A 276 31.82 9.05 10.04
C PRO A 276 32.59 9.75 11.16
N LEU A 277 32.14 9.60 12.41
CA LEU A 277 32.72 10.21 13.61
C LEU A 277 33.79 9.36 14.31
N ASN A 278 34.10 8.17 13.79
CA ASN A 278 35.07 7.23 14.37
C ASN A 278 34.83 6.92 15.86
N PHE A 279 33.58 6.75 16.28
CA PHE A 279 33.25 6.30 17.62
C PHE A 279 33.90 4.95 17.95
N THR A 280 34.32 4.79 19.20
CA THR A 280 34.79 3.50 19.70
C THR A 280 33.61 2.54 19.93
N HIS A 281 33.67 1.35 19.33
CA HIS A 281 32.60 0.36 19.40
C HIS A 281 33.12 -1.08 19.20
N PRO A 282 32.67 -2.07 20.01
CA PRO A 282 31.79 -1.95 21.18
C PRO A 282 32.54 -1.46 22.44
N PHE A 283 31.81 -1.27 23.54
CA PHE A 283 32.44 -1.02 24.84
C PHE A 283 33.23 -2.23 25.31
N SER A 284 34.41 -2.01 25.88
CA SER A 284 35.32 -3.07 26.34
C SER A 284 35.38 -3.22 27.87
N ASP A 285 34.66 -2.37 28.60
CA ASP A 285 34.70 -2.32 30.05
C ASP A 285 34.12 -3.60 30.68
N PRO A 286 34.84 -4.24 31.63
CA PRO A 286 34.46 -5.55 32.17
C PRO A 286 33.24 -5.53 33.11
N PHE A 287 32.85 -4.34 33.60
CA PHE A 287 31.70 -4.17 34.49
C PHE A 287 30.38 -3.99 33.75
N LEU A 288 30.40 -3.95 32.41
CA LEU A 288 29.21 -3.81 31.58
C LEU A 288 28.58 -5.18 31.28
N ASP A 289 27.26 -5.19 31.19
CA ASP A 289 26.49 -6.37 30.80
C ASP A 289 26.90 -6.89 29.42
N ASP A 290 26.68 -8.19 29.16
CA ASP A 290 27.02 -8.82 27.88
C ASP A 290 26.33 -8.11 26.70
N ASP A 291 25.07 -7.71 26.88
CA ASP A 291 24.31 -6.98 25.88
C ASP A 291 24.90 -5.58 25.62
N ALA A 292 25.50 -4.93 26.61
CA ALA A 292 26.13 -3.61 26.46
C ALA A 292 27.48 -3.68 25.73
N ARG A 293 28.17 -4.83 25.88
CA ARG A 293 29.43 -5.13 25.19
C ARG A 293 29.22 -5.72 23.80
N SER A 294 28.00 -6.13 23.48
CA SER A 294 27.62 -6.61 22.16
C SER A 294 27.50 -5.43 21.17
N PRO A 295 28.04 -5.57 19.94
CA PRO A 295 27.91 -4.53 18.92
C PRO A 295 26.46 -4.36 18.41
N VAL A 296 25.59 -5.34 18.64
CA VAL A 296 24.19 -5.31 18.22
C VAL A 296 23.22 -5.18 19.39
N GLY A 297 23.74 -4.94 20.60
CA GLY A 297 22.93 -4.98 21.81
C GLY A 297 22.41 -6.40 22.08
N ASP A 298 21.14 -6.48 22.41
CA ASP A 298 20.36 -7.71 22.60
C ASP A 298 19.99 -8.45 21.29
N GLY A 299 20.24 -7.83 20.13
CA GLY A 299 19.92 -8.39 18.81
C GLY A 299 18.42 -8.43 18.48
N ASP A 300 17.54 -7.98 19.37
CA ASP A 300 16.12 -7.83 19.10
C ASP A 300 15.86 -6.46 18.47
N VAL A 301 15.00 -6.44 17.45
CA VAL A 301 14.55 -5.20 16.79
C VAL A 301 13.43 -4.57 17.61
N GLY A 302 12.67 -5.39 18.36
CA GLY A 302 11.60 -4.94 19.24
C GLY A 302 12.09 -4.07 20.41
N SER A 303 13.37 -4.15 20.78
CA SER A 303 13.96 -3.31 21.82
C SER A 303 14.39 -1.94 21.31
N VAL A 304 14.46 -1.71 19.99
CA VAL A 304 14.85 -0.42 19.43
C VAL A 304 13.76 0.62 19.68
N ASN A 305 14.15 1.71 20.33
CA ASN A 305 13.25 2.82 20.67
C ASN A 305 13.59 4.10 19.90
N LEU A 306 14.83 4.27 19.45
CA LEU A 306 15.26 5.42 18.65
C LEU A 306 15.79 4.92 17.31
N LEU A 307 15.23 5.45 16.22
CA LEU A 307 15.67 5.20 14.85
C LEU A 307 16.12 6.51 14.24
N LEU A 308 17.39 6.59 13.86
CA LEU A 308 17.93 7.76 13.20
C LEU A 308 18.86 7.34 12.06
N SER A 309 19.25 8.31 11.25
CA SER A 309 20.16 8.08 10.16
C SER A 309 21.48 8.79 10.38
N GLN A 310 22.52 8.34 9.70
CA GLN A 310 23.85 8.93 9.75
C GLN A 310 24.19 9.57 8.40
N ASP A 311 24.60 10.83 8.43
CA ASP A 311 25.02 11.61 7.27
C ASP A 311 26.55 11.70 7.16
N CYS A 312 27.06 12.68 6.41
CA CYS A 312 28.50 12.85 6.23
C CYS A 312 29.24 13.34 7.50
N SER A 313 28.51 13.94 8.44
CA SER A 313 29.05 14.57 9.65
C SER A 313 28.74 13.78 10.92
N GLY A 314 27.82 12.81 10.90
CA GLY A 314 27.44 12.13 12.12
C GLY A 314 25.99 11.70 12.13
N PHE A 315 25.34 11.81 13.28
CA PHE A 315 23.92 11.55 13.42
C PHE A 315 23.13 12.65 12.72
N ASN A 316 21.96 12.34 12.19
CA ASN A 316 21.09 13.37 11.62
C ASN A 316 19.74 13.42 12.32
N LEU A 317 19.43 14.59 12.88
CA LEU A 317 18.18 14.84 13.62
C LEU A 317 17.14 15.62 12.82
N GLY A 318 17.30 15.72 11.50
CA GLY A 318 16.29 16.30 10.61
C GLY A 318 15.15 15.33 10.25
N SER A 319 15.38 14.03 10.42
CA SER A 319 14.37 12.98 10.27
C SER A 319 14.74 11.80 11.16
N PHE A 320 14.04 11.64 12.29
CA PHE A 320 14.25 10.54 13.23
C PHE A 320 12.95 10.09 13.86
N LEU A 321 12.89 8.82 14.27
CA LEU A 321 11.70 8.21 14.86
C LEU A 321 11.98 7.78 16.30
N MET A 322 11.05 8.08 17.19
CA MET A 322 11.07 7.61 18.57
C MET A 322 9.83 6.79 18.87
N ARG A 323 10.03 5.66 19.54
CA ARG A 323 8.97 4.82 20.06
C ARG A 323 8.54 5.33 21.42
N ARG A 324 7.24 5.26 21.73
CA ARG A 324 6.74 5.43 23.09
C ARG A 324 7.26 4.30 23.98
N SER A 325 8.11 4.65 24.94
CA SER A 325 8.56 3.73 25.98
C SER A 325 9.08 4.48 27.19
N ALA A 326 9.23 3.78 28.32
CA ALA A 326 9.87 4.33 29.51
C ALA A 326 11.34 4.73 29.25
N TRP A 327 12.00 4.06 28.30
CA TRP A 327 13.34 4.43 27.85
C TRP A 327 13.33 5.81 27.17
N THR A 328 12.38 6.05 26.27
CA THR A 328 12.28 7.33 25.56
C THR A 328 12.04 8.49 26.51
N GLU A 329 11.19 8.33 27.52
CA GLU A 329 10.97 9.36 28.54
C GLU A 329 12.26 9.70 29.31
N ARG A 330 13.03 8.67 29.72
CA ARG A 330 14.32 8.86 30.39
C ARG A 330 15.36 9.50 29.49
N LEU A 331 15.44 9.09 28.22
CA LEU A 331 16.35 9.71 27.25
C LEU A 331 16.00 11.18 27.09
N LEU A 332 14.72 11.54 26.93
CA LEU A 332 14.33 12.94 26.78
C LEU A 332 14.62 13.78 28.04
N ASP A 333 14.70 13.18 29.23
CA ASP A 333 15.12 13.89 30.45
C ASP A 333 16.64 14.15 30.47
N VAL A 334 17.44 13.14 30.18
CA VAL A 334 18.92 13.26 30.15
C VAL A 334 19.39 14.10 28.96
N TRP A 335 18.71 13.97 27.83
CA TRP A 335 19.02 14.74 26.62
C TRP A 335 18.65 16.22 26.77
N TRP A 336 17.87 16.62 27.77
CA TRP A 336 17.63 18.02 28.11
C TRP A 336 18.47 18.48 29.34
N ASP A 337 19.57 17.79 29.67
CA ASP A 337 20.37 18.15 30.84
C ASP A 337 21.03 19.55 30.68
N PRO A 338 20.90 20.45 31.68
CA PRO A 338 21.61 21.72 31.73
C PRO A 338 23.12 21.63 31.51
N VAL A 339 23.77 20.54 31.88
CA VAL A 339 25.21 20.37 31.61
C VAL A 339 25.47 20.36 30.10
N ALA A 340 24.68 19.58 29.37
CA ALA A 340 24.82 19.43 27.93
C ALA A 340 24.51 20.75 27.21
N TYR A 341 23.42 21.42 27.58
CA TYR A 341 23.02 22.63 26.87
C TYR A 341 23.68 23.92 27.39
N GLU A 342 24.03 24.07 28.68
CA GLU A 342 24.60 25.32 29.22
C GLU A 342 26.12 25.34 29.23
N GLN A 343 26.78 24.21 29.44
CA GLN A 343 28.24 24.19 29.59
C GLN A 343 28.94 23.84 28.28
N LYS A 344 28.33 22.96 27.47
CA LYS A 344 28.93 22.44 26.23
C LYS A 344 28.50 23.15 24.95
N HIS A 345 27.53 24.07 25.00
CA HIS A 345 27.08 24.82 23.81
C HIS A 345 28.15 25.70 23.14
N MET A 346 29.26 26.01 23.83
CA MET A 346 30.39 26.72 23.22
C MET A 346 31.37 25.76 22.53
N GLU A 347 31.37 24.48 22.90
CA GLU A 347 32.23 23.45 22.32
C GLU A 347 31.55 22.75 21.12
N TRP A 348 30.22 22.61 21.19
CA TRP A 348 29.41 21.88 20.22
C TRP A 348 28.81 22.78 19.15
N GLU A 349 29.18 22.52 17.90
CA GLU A 349 28.68 23.25 16.74
C GLU A 349 27.27 22.82 16.36
N HIS A 350 26.93 21.53 16.51
CA HIS A 350 25.64 20.96 16.13
C HIS A 350 24.71 20.72 17.34
N LYS A 351 24.95 21.43 18.45
CA LYS A 351 24.00 21.63 19.57
C LYS A 351 23.42 20.30 20.11
N GLU A 352 22.13 20.05 19.88
CA GLU A 352 21.41 18.88 20.40
C GLU A 352 21.85 17.57 19.73
N GLN A 353 22.38 17.66 18.50
CA GLN A 353 22.93 16.53 17.77
C GLN A 353 24.21 16.01 18.45
N ASP A 354 25.17 16.91 18.71
CA ASP A 354 26.41 16.59 19.42
C ASP A 354 26.11 16.07 20.83
N ALA A 355 25.08 16.60 21.50
CA ALA A 355 24.66 16.10 22.79
C ALA A 355 24.17 14.64 22.74
N LEU A 356 23.41 14.27 21.71
CA LEU A 356 22.95 12.89 21.53
C LEU A 356 24.11 11.97 21.15
N GLU A 357 25.03 12.44 20.31
CA GLU A 357 26.25 11.73 19.94
C GLU A 357 27.13 11.44 21.15
N GLN A 358 27.34 12.43 22.03
CA GLN A 358 28.05 12.26 23.30
C GLN A 358 27.34 11.28 24.23
N LEU A 359 26.01 11.32 24.31
CA LEU A 359 25.24 10.34 25.08
C LEU A 359 25.39 8.95 24.49
N TYR A 360 25.36 8.81 23.18
CA TYR A 360 25.57 7.53 22.50
C TYR A 360 26.98 6.97 22.70
N GLU A 361 27.99 7.83 22.71
CA GLU A 361 29.39 7.44 22.95
C GLU A 361 29.65 7.06 24.41
N SER A 362 29.05 7.77 25.37
CA SER A 362 29.35 7.59 26.79
C SER A 362 28.40 6.64 27.52
N GLN A 363 27.16 6.45 27.05
CA GLN A 363 26.12 5.72 27.76
C GLN A 363 25.72 4.42 27.03
N PRO A 364 26.11 3.24 27.55
CA PRO A 364 25.75 1.95 26.93
C PRO A 364 24.24 1.71 26.82
N TRP A 365 23.47 2.16 27.81
CA TRP A 365 22.00 2.02 27.82
C TRP A 365 21.30 2.86 26.73
N VAL A 366 21.94 3.91 26.20
CA VAL A 366 21.42 4.66 25.06
C VAL A 366 21.65 3.85 23.78
N ARG A 367 22.89 3.37 23.59
CA ARG A 367 23.29 2.56 22.43
C ARG A 367 22.45 1.29 22.26
N GLN A 368 22.16 0.59 23.35
CA GLN A 368 21.30 -0.61 23.39
C GLN A 368 19.86 -0.40 22.93
N HIS A 369 19.41 0.82 22.69
CA HIS A 369 18.05 1.09 22.22
C HIS A 369 18.02 2.01 20.99
N THR A 370 19.19 2.34 20.44
CA THR A 370 19.35 3.08 19.19
C THR A 370 19.59 2.12 18.04
N GLY A 371 18.89 2.35 16.94
CA GLY A 371 19.08 1.67 15.66
C GLY A 371 19.29 2.69 14.55
N PHE A 372 20.08 2.32 13.55
CA PHE A 372 20.40 3.17 12.43
C PHE A 372 19.69 2.70 11.17
N LEU A 373 19.23 3.67 10.40
CA LEU A 373 18.67 3.47 9.07
C LEU A 373 19.64 4.00 8.00
N PRO A 374 19.67 3.38 6.81
CA PRO A 374 20.33 3.99 5.66
C PRO A 374 19.76 5.39 5.43
N GLN A 375 20.63 6.40 5.33
CA GLN A 375 20.25 7.82 5.20
C GLN A 375 19.17 8.04 4.14
N ARG A 376 19.35 7.46 2.95
CA ARG A 376 18.43 7.61 1.82
C ARG A 376 17.02 7.06 2.05
N MET A 377 16.84 6.20 3.06
CA MET A 377 15.55 5.58 3.33
C MET A 377 14.55 6.56 3.93
N ILE A 378 14.97 7.45 4.84
CA ILE A 378 14.08 8.39 5.53
C ILE A 378 14.56 9.84 5.50
N ASN A 379 15.77 10.08 4.98
CA ASN A 379 16.49 11.34 5.15
C ASN A 379 17.51 11.60 4.02
N SER A 380 17.14 11.31 2.77
CA SER A 380 18.05 11.50 1.63
C SER A 380 18.42 12.97 1.46
N PHE A 381 19.63 13.25 0.97
CA PHE A 381 20.14 14.60 0.80
C PHE A 381 20.13 15.04 -0.66
N PRO A 382 19.92 16.32 -0.95
CA PRO A 382 20.18 16.84 -2.28
C PRO A 382 21.69 16.72 -2.61
N PRO A 383 22.09 16.58 -3.88
CA PRO A 383 23.50 16.48 -4.28
C PRO A 383 24.40 17.66 -3.85
N ALA A 384 23.80 18.79 -3.48
CA ALA A 384 24.51 19.96 -2.98
C ALA A 384 24.79 19.91 -1.46
N ALA A 385 24.14 19.01 -0.71
CA ALA A 385 24.42 18.76 0.70
C ALA A 385 25.57 17.76 0.83
N CYS A 386 26.40 17.87 1.87
CA CYS A 386 27.52 16.94 2.08
C CYS A 386 28.43 16.79 0.83
N GLY A 387 28.63 17.88 0.10
CA GLY A 387 29.43 17.90 -1.11
C GLY A 387 30.90 18.17 -0.81
N ASP A 388 31.80 17.32 -1.32
CA ASP A 388 33.26 17.47 -1.16
C ASP A 388 33.87 18.62 -2.01
N GLY A 389 33.06 19.60 -2.42
CA GLY A 389 33.42 20.62 -3.42
C GLY A 389 33.62 20.07 -4.84
N LYS A 390 33.60 18.74 -5.02
CA LYS A 390 33.79 18.04 -6.32
C LYS A 390 32.51 17.86 -7.12
N GLY A 391 31.35 18.25 -6.58
CA GLY A 391 30.03 18.08 -7.21
C GLY A 391 29.63 16.62 -7.47
N GLY A 392 30.27 15.66 -6.77
CA GLY A 392 30.03 14.23 -6.95
C GLY A 392 28.73 13.78 -6.29
N ASN A 393 27.93 12.99 -6.99
CA ASN A 393 26.73 12.39 -6.41
C ASN A 393 27.09 11.09 -5.65
N HIS A 394 27.05 11.14 -4.32
CA HIS A 394 27.29 9.99 -3.43
C HIS A 394 26.03 9.14 -3.24
N THR A 395 26.11 7.88 -3.66
CA THR A 395 24.99 6.92 -3.61
C THR A 395 24.53 6.55 -2.20
N ARG A 396 25.28 6.91 -1.15
CA ARG A 396 24.97 6.53 0.24
C ARG A 396 23.97 7.46 0.91
N TYR A 397 24.10 8.76 0.69
CA TYR A 397 23.27 9.77 1.37
C TYR A 397 22.51 10.67 0.40
N HIS A 398 22.93 10.81 -0.87
CA HIS A 398 22.18 11.65 -1.80
C HIS A 398 20.96 10.96 -2.40
N TYR A 399 19.96 11.78 -2.72
CA TYR A 399 18.73 11.38 -3.38
C TYR A 399 19.00 10.67 -4.72
N SER A 400 18.44 9.48 -4.87
CA SER A 400 18.42 8.71 -6.13
C SER A 400 17.03 8.74 -6.75
N GLU A 401 16.98 9.21 -8.01
CA GLU A 401 15.76 9.14 -8.81
C GLU A 401 15.35 7.69 -9.13
N ARG A 402 16.33 6.81 -9.38
CA ARG A 402 16.05 5.43 -9.82
C ARG A 402 15.43 4.59 -8.72
N ASP A 403 15.92 4.79 -7.49
CA ASP A 403 15.48 4.01 -6.33
C ASP A 403 14.26 4.65 -5.66
N ARG A 404 13.88 5.87 -6.08
CA ARG A 404 12.74 6.65 -5.56
C ARG A 404 12.81 6.81 -4.04
N ASP A 405 13.83 7.53 -3.58
CA ASP A 405 14.02 7.77 -2.16
C ASP A 405 12.79 8.49 -1.56
N PHE A 406 12.40 8.09 -0.34
CA PHE A 406 11.09 8.42 0.24
C PHE A 406 10.96 9.89 0.68
N VAL A 407 12.00 10.43 1.31
CA VAL A 407 12.07 11.81 1.81
C VAL A 407 13.40 12.42 1.44
N VAL A 408 13.35 13.66 0.97
CA VAL A 408 14.54 14.51 0.79
C VAL A 408 14.61 15.55 1.91
N ASN A 409 15.78 15.71 2.51
CA ASN A 409 16.11 16.70 3.52
C ASN A 409 17.13 17.67 2.95
N MET A 410 16.71 18.91 2.76
CA MET A 410 17.57 20.01 2.32
C MET A 410 18.36 20.57 3.51
N ALA A 411 19.15 19.71 4.16
CA ALA A 411 20.02 20.12 5.26
C ALA A 411 21.07 21.13 4.77
N GLY A 412 21.53 22.03 5.65
CA GLY A 412 22.57 23.02 5.34
C GLY A 412 22.08 24.31 4.67
N CYS A 413 20.80 24.67 4.83
CA CYS A 413 20.25 25.94 4.32
C CYS A 413 20.93 27.17 4.91
N GLU A 414 21.25 27.09 6.20
CA GLU A 414 21.89 28.16 6.96
C GLU A 414 23.31 28.45 6.45
N TRP A 415 23.90 27.54 5.68
CA TRP A 415 25.29 27.61 5.20
C TRP A 415 25.38 28.17 3.78
N GLY A 416 24.44 29.06 3.41
CA GLY A 416 24.47 29.81 2.16
C GLY A 416 23.89 29.07 0.93
N ARG A 417 23.05 28.05 1.15
CA ARG A 417 22.42 27.27 0.06
C ARG A 417 21.01 27.76 -0.25
N ASP A 418 20.60 27.69 -1.51
CA ASP A 418 19.24 28.07 -1.93
C ASP A 418 18.23 26.93 -1.70
N CYS A 419 17.90 26.70 -0.44
CA CYS A 419 16.94 25.66 -0.05
C CYS A 419 15.53 25.90 -0.59
N TRP A 420 15.15 27.15 -0.83
CA TRP A 420 13.85 27.43 -1.45
C TRP A 420 13.82 26.94 -2.90
N GLY A 421 14.87 27.23 -3.67
CA GLY A 421 15.03 26.73 -5.03
C GLY A 421 15.07 25.20 -5.10
N GLU A 422 15.81 24.57 -4.18
CA GLU A 422 15.85 23.11 -4.07
C GLU A 422 14.49 22.51 -3.69
N MET A 423 13.81 23.06 -2.70
CA MET A 423 12.47 22.62 -2.28
C MET A 423 11.48 22.76 -3.43
N TYR A 424 11.53 23.87 -4.16
CA TYR A 424 10.70 24.09 -5.34
C TYR A 424 10.97 23.03 -6.42
N HIS A 425 12.25 22.73 -6.68
CA HIS A 425 12.66 21.69 -7.63
C HIS A 425 12.11 20.32 -7.22
N TYR A 426 12.36 19.87 -5.99
CA TYR A 426 11.87 18.57 -5.50
C TYR A 426 10.35 18.49 -5.44
N ARG A 427 9.66 19.60 -5.16
CA ARG A 427 8.21 19.67 -5.23
C ARG A 427 7.68 19.42 -6.64
N GLN A 428 8.27 20.06 -7.64
CA GLN A 428 7.91 19.82 -9.05
C GLN A 428 8.29 18.41 -9.49
N PHE A 429 9.44 17.93 -9.04
CA PHE A 429 9.96 16.62 -9.38
C PHE A 429 9.11 15.49 -8.78
N SER A 430 8.70 15.60 -7.52
CA SER A 430 7.76 14.67 -6.89
C SER A 430 6.42 14.65 -7.61
N TYR A 431 5.91 15.81 -8.03
CA TYR A 431 4.69 15.88 -8.86
C TYR A 431 4.88 15.14 -10.18
N TRP A 432 6.00 15.37 -10.87
CA TRP A 432 6.31 14.72 -12.15
C TRP A 432 6.43 13.19 -12.04
N LEU A 433 7.08 12.70 -10.98
CA LEU A 433 7.21 11.26 -10.71
C LEU A 433 5.84 10.62 -10.39
N ASN A 434 5.01 11.30 -9.61
CA ASN A 434 3.73 10.79 -9.10
C ASN A 434 2.49 11.21 -9.90
N ARG A 435 2.66 11.59 -11.19
CA ARG A 435 1.56 11.92 -12.09
C ARG A 435 0.55 10.78 -12.19
N ASN A 436 -0.73 11.12 -12.19
CA ASN A 436 -1.80 10.14 -12.35
C ASN A 436 -1.70 9.46 -13.74
N PRO A 437 -2.15 8.20 -13.90
CA PRO A 437 -2.14 7.53 -15.20
C PRO A 437 -2.85 8.33 -16.31
N TRP A 438 -3.90 9.06 -15.94
CA TRP A 438 -4.62 9.96 -16.85
C TRP A 438 -3.80 11.19 -17.26
N GLU A 439 -3.04 11.78 -16.33
CA GLU A 439 -2.12 12.89 -16.63
C GLU A 439 -0.97 12.42 -17.51
N ARG A 440 -0.37 11.27 -17.21
CA ARG A 440 0.65 10.64 -18.06
C ARG A 440 0.11 10.40 -19.47
N PHE A 441 -1.12 9.92 -19.61
CA PHE A 441 -1.76 9.75 -20.91
C PHE A 441 -1.92 11.08 -21.67
N LYS A 442 -2.37 12.15 -21.01
CA LYS A 442 -2.50 13.47 -21.64
C LYS A 442 -1.15 14.06 -22.05
N GLU A 443 -0.18 14.04 -21.16
CA GLU A 443 1.10 14.71 -21.36
C GLU A 443 2.06 13.89 -22.23
N ASP A 444 2.23 12.60 -21.95
CA ASP A 444 3.25 11.79 -22.61
C ASP A 444 2.78 11.24 -23.97
N LEU A 445 1.46 11.11 -24.17
CA LEU A 445 0.89 10.61 -25.43
C LEU A 445 0.20 11.70 -26.24
N ILE A 446 -0.82 12.38 -25.69
CA ILE A 446 -1.60 13.37 -26.47
C ILE A 446 -0.76 14.60 -26.79
N ALA A 447 -0.04 15.18 -25.83
CA ALA A 447 0.74 16.39 -26.09
C ALA A 447 1.90 16.12 -27.06
N VAL A 448 2.53 14.95 -26.99
CA VAL A 448 3.58 14.53 -27.94
C VAL A 448 3.03 14.32 -29.35
N ILE A 449 1.87 13.68 -29.49
CA ILE A 449 1.20 13.53 -30.79
C ILE A 449 0.82 14.90 -31.35
N TRP A 450 0.28 15.79 -30.51
CA TRP A 450 -0.08 17.15 -30.90
C TRP A 450 1.14 17.96 -31.35
N PHE A 451 2.26 17.84 -30.63
CA PHE A 451 3.52 18.47 -31.01
C PHE A 451 4.02 17.94 -32.37
N LYS A 452 3.97 16.63 -32.60
CA LYS A 452 4.34 16.03 -33.90
C LYS A 452 3.43 16.49 -35.05
N LEU A 453 2.16 16.75 -34.79
CA LEU A 453 1.19 17.19 -35.80
C LEU A 453 1.23 18.70 -36.09
N THR A 454 1.48 19.52 -35.07
CA THR A 454 1.32 20.99 -35.17
C THR A 454 2.61 21.79 -34.98
N GLY A 455 3.70 21.14 -34.54
CA GLY A 455 4.96 21.78 -34.18
C GLY A 455 4.90 22.64 -32.91
N LYS A 456 3.74 22.68 -32.22
CA LYS A 456 3.54 23.49 -31.01
C LYS A 456 3.43 22.60 -29.77
N TRP A 457 4.22 22.92 -28.76
CA TRP A 457 4.09 22.32 -27.43
C TRP A 457 2.82 22.85 -26.75
N VAL A 458 1.98 21.95 -26.27
CA VAL A 458 0.77 22.29 -25.49
C VAL A 458 0.88 21.59 -24.14
N LYS A 459 0.62 22.34 -23.07
CA LYS A 459 0.50 21.80 -21.70
C LYS A 459 -0.98 21.46 -21.48
N LEU A 460 -1.32 20.17 -21.30
CA LEU A 460 -2.69 19.63 -21.29
C LEU A 460 -3.21 19.17 -19.93
#